data_AF-A0A355F536-F1
#
_entry.id   AF-A0A355F536-F1
#
_cell.length_a   1.000
_cell.length_b   1.000
_cell.length_c   1.000
_cell.angle_alpha   90.00
_cell.angle_beta   90.00
_cell.angle_gamma   90.00
#
_symmetry.space_group_name_H-M   'P 1'
#
loop_
_entity.id
_entity.type
_entity.pdbx_description
1 polymer ?
#
loop_
_entity_poly.entity_id
_entity_poly.type
_entity_poly.pdbx_seq_one_letter_code
_entity_poly.pdbx_strand_id
1 'polypeptide(L)' 'MKDGLLLIDKEGGLTSHDVVQKVRRILKQKKIGHCGTLDPDATGLL' A
#
# COMPACT_ATOMS: atom_id res chain seq x y z
N MET A 1 7.80 -7.34 16.42
CA MET A 1 7.48 -6.97 15.03
C MET A 1 6.84 -8.17 14.38
N LYS A 2 5.75 -7.98 13.61
CA LYS A 2 5.18 -9.06 12.79
C LYS A 2 5.58 -8.79 11.35
N ASP A 3 6.24 -9.75 10.74
CA ASP A 3 6.53 -9.75 9.32
C ASP A 3 5.38 -10.46 8.59
N GLY A 4 5.05 -10.01 7.38
CA GLY A 4 3.96 -10.58 6.60
C GLY A 4 3.68 -9.80 5.33
N LEU A 5 2.65 -10.25 4.63
CA LEU A 5 2.10 -9.61 3.44
C LEU A 5 0.69 -9.12 3.75
N LEU A 6 0.32 -7.98 3.18
CA LEU A 6 -1.02 -7.42 3.24
C LEU A 6 -1.50 -7.23 1.80
N LEU A 7 -2.53 -7.98 1.42
CA LEU A 7 -3.15 -7.85 0.10
C LEU A 7 -4.10 -6.65 0.14
N ILE A 8 -3.86 -5.64 -0.68
CA ILE A 8 -4.68 -4.44 -0.73
C ILE A 8 -5.28 -4.31 -2.12
N ASP A 9 -6.59 -4.13 -2.20
CA ASP A 9 -7.21 -3.65 -3.44
C ASP A 9 -7.06 -2.12 -3.51
N LYS A 10 -6.15 -1.64 -4.36
CA LYS A 10 -5.87 -0.21 -4.53
C LYS A 10 -6.97 0.41 -5.37
N GLU A 11 -7.67 1.39 -4.81
CA GLU A 11 -8.57 2.26 -5.56
C GLU A 11 -7.83 3.22 -6.51
N GLY A 12 -8.51 3.68 -7.54
CA GLY A 12 -8.02 4.72 -8.45
C GLY A 12 -7.91 6.07 -7.75
N GLY A 13 -7.07 6.96 -8.28
CA GLY A 13 -6.80 8.29 -7.70
C GLY A 13 -5.80 8.29 -6.55
N LEU A 14 -5.19 7.15 -6.21
CA LEU A 14 -4.12 7.02 -5.22
C LEU A 14 -2.85 6.50 -5.88
N THR A 15 -1.69 7.07 -5.55
CA THR A 15 -0.42 6.42 -5.89
C THR A 15 -0.22 5.17 -5.02
N SER A 16 0.63 4.24 -5.48
CA SER A 16 1.04 3.09 -4.66
C SER A 16 1.69 3.52 -3.34
N HIS A 17 2.38 4.66 -3.33
CA HIS A 17 3.01 5.20 -2.14
C HIS A 17 2.00 5.79 -1.15
N ASP A 18 0.90 6.37 -1.61
CA ASP A 18 -0.19 6.86 -0.75
C ASP A 18 -0.81 5.72 0.06
N VAL A 19 -0.99 4.55 -0.56
CA VAL A 19 -1.43 3.34 0.14
C VAL A 19 -0.45 2.96 1.24
N VAL A 20 0.85 2.90 0.94
CA VAL A 20 1.88 2.62 1.96
C VAL A 20 1.80 3.61 3.12
N GLN A 21 1.66 4.91 2.84
CA GLN A 21 1.53 5.93 3.88
C GLN A 21 0.29 5.73 4.75
N LYS A 22 -0.87 5.41 4.16
CA LYS A 22 -2.10 5.08 4.90
C LYS A 22 -1.88 3.88 5.81
N VAL A 23 -1.31 2.79 5.29
CA VAL A 23 -1.04 1.56 6.07
C VAL A 23 -0.06 1.84 7.22
N ARG A 24 0.99 2.63 6.99
CA ARG A 24 1.94 3.04 8.05
C ARG A 24 1.24 3.76 9.20
N ARG A 25 0.27 4.64 8.90
CA ARG A 25 -0.51 5.36 9.91
C ARG A 25 -1.45 4.42 10.68
N ILE A 26 -2.14 3.53 9.98
CA ILE A 26 -3.10 2.58 10.58
C ILE A 26 -2.38 1.58 11.48
N LEU A 27 -1.32 0.94 10.99
CA LEU A 27 -0.59 -0.11 11.70
C LEU A 27 0.48 0.42 12.67
N LYS A 28 0.78 1.72 12.63
CA LYS A 28 1.85 2.37 13.41
C LYS A 28 3.22 1.70 13.20
N GLN A 29 3.51 1.27 11.97
CA GLN A 29 4.75 0.59 11.60
C GLN A 29 5.55 1.41 10.58
N LYS A 30 6.87 1.48 10.75
CA LYS A 30 7.76 2.28 9.88
C LYS A 30 8.24 1.53 8.63
N LYS A 31 8.49 0.22 8.74
CA LYS A 31 9.04 -0.61 7.66
C LYS A 31 7.91 -1.26 6.86
N ILE A 32 7.41 -0.54 5.86
CA ILE A 32 6.36 -1.01 4.92
C ILE A 32 6.76 -0.56 3.50
N GLY A 33 6.57 -1.45 2.52
CA GLY A 33 6.73 -1.21 1.08
C GLY A 33 5.69 -1.98 0.27
N HIS A 34 5.77 -1.93 -1.05
CA HIS A 34 4.89 -2.65 -1.99
C HIS A 34 5.73 -3.44 -3.01
N CYS A 35 5.16 -4.50 -3.60
CA CYS A 35 5.87 -5.43 -4.50
C CYS A 35 5.55 -5.22 -6.00
N GLY A 36 5.22 -3.98 -6.36
CA GLY A 36 4.89 -3.57 -7.72
C GLY A 36 4.21 -2.21 -7.67
N THR A 37 4.49 -1.34 -8.64
CA THR A 37 3.85 -0.01 -8.70
C THR A 37 2.63 -0.09 -9.60
N LEU A 38 1.49 0.39 -9.10
CA LEU A 38 0.33 0.74 -9.90
C LEU A 38 0.30 2.26 -10.13
N ASP A 39 -0.04 2.66 -11.35
CA ASP A 39 -0.29 4.05 -11.72
C ASP A 39 -1.43 4.66 -10.88
N PRO A 40 -1.48 5.99 -10.70
CA PRO A 40 -2.50 6.64 -9.87
C PRO A 40 -3.93 6.22 -10.21
N ASP A 41 -4.27 6.15 -11.50
CA ASP A 41 -5.60 5.83 -11.98
C ASP A 41 -5.85 4.32 -12.13
N ALA A 42 -4.82 3.48 -12.01
CA ALA A 42 -4.97 2.03 -12.05
C ALA A 42 -5.64 1.51 -10.78
N THR A 43 -6.43 0.44 -10.89
CA THR A 43 -7.04 -0.26 -9.74
C THR A 43 -6.53 -1.68 -9.64
N GLY A 44 -6.68 -2.30 -8.49
CA GLY A 44 -6.44 -3.74 -8.30
C GLY A 44 -5.41 -4.06 -7.22
N LEU A 45 -4.95 -5.31 -7.23
CA LEU A 45 -4.10 -5.84 -6.16
C LEU A 45 -2.74 -5.12 -6.10
N LEU A 46 -2.47 -4.52 -4.94
CA LEU A 46 -1.19 -3.91 -4.54
C LEU A 46 -0.61 -4.60 -3.31
#